data_AF-A0A349XXB7-F1
#
_entry.id   AF-A0A349XXB7-F1
#
_cell.length_a   1.000
_cell.length_b   1.000
_cell.length_c   1.000
_cell.angle_alpha   90.00
_cell.angle_beta   90.00
_cell.angle_gamma   90.00
#
_symmetry.space_group_name_H-M   'P 1'
#
loop_
_entity.id
_entity.type
_entity.pdbx_description
1 polymer ?
#
loop_
_entity_poly.entity_id
_entity_poly.type
_entity_poly.pdbx_seq_one_letter_code
_entity_poly.pdbx_strand_id
1 'polypeptide(L)'
;MFNAMKYRKWGVEFDAAGDARFRIWAPGSDAPRLVINGAEYEMRSEGNGWYEAVAADVSGGASYHYVLPDGREIPDPASHWQEGGLDGPSTIIDHDFSWQHENWTGRPWHEAVIYEIHIGTFTEEGTFRAAEKKLERLAELGITVIEVMPLASFQGDRGWGYDGV
;
A
#
# COMPACT_ATOMS: atom_id res chain seq x y z
N MET A 1 -19.39 19.46 20.07
CA MET A 1 -19.51 18.08 19.57
C MET A 1 -18.79 18.07 18.22
N PHE A 2 -17.50 17.72 18.20
CA PHE A 2 -16.74 17.64 16.95
C PHE A 2 -17.31 16.49 16.14
N ASN A 3 -18.01 16.81 15.06
CA ASN A 3 -18.40 15.84 14.06
C ASN A 3 -17.09 15.40 13.40
N ALA A 4 -16.56 14.24 13.81
CA ALA A 4 -15.42 13.64 13.12
C ALA A 4 -15.89 13.41 11.69
N MET A 5 -15.47 14.30 10.78
CA MET A 5 -15.64 14.17 9.36
C MET A 5 -15.09 12.77 9.03
N LYS A 6 -15.97 11.81 8.72
CA LYS A 6 -15.56 10.45 8.35
C LYS A 6 -14.57 10.61 7.21
N TYR A 7 -13.28 10.46 7.49
CA TYR A 7 -12.25 10.49 6.47
C TYR A 7 -12.57 9.37 5.47
N ARG A 8 -12.82 9.73 4.22
CA ARG A 8 -12.96 8.75 3.15
C ARG A 8 -11.58 8.18 2.90
N LYS A 9 -11.46 6.86 3.00
CA LYS A 9 -10.20 6.17 2.71
C LYS A 9 -10.19 5.74 1.25
N TRP A 10 -9.01 5.81 0.66
CA TRP A 10 -8.74 5.39 -0.71
C TRP A 10 -8.48 3.89 -0.78
N GLY A 11 -8.52 3.35 -2.00
CA GLY A 11 -8.15 1.98 -2.31
C GLY A 11 -9.11 0.95 -1.77
N VAL A 12 -8.58 -0.23 -1.45
CA VAL A 12 -9.35 -1.40 -1.01
C VAL A 12 -9.28 -1.57 0.52
N GLU A 13 -10.46 -1.79 1.13
CA GLU A 13 -10.59 -2.18 2.53
C GLU A 13 -11.63 -3.28 2.68
N PHE A 14 -11.38 -4.24 3.57
CA PHE A 14 -12.36 -5.22 3.99
C PHE A 14 -13.24 -4.66 5.11
N ASP A 15 -14.55 -4.84 5.03
CA ASP A 15 -15.47 -4.51 6.11
C ASP A 15 -15.68 -5.67 7.10
N ALA A 16 -16.48 -5.43 8.14
CA ALA A 16 -16.72 -6.41 9.20
C ALA A 16 -17.46 -7.68 8.74
N ALA A 17 -18.12 -7.64 7.57
CA ALA A 17 -18.74 -8.80 6.97
C ALA A 17 -17.76 -9.60 6.08
N GLY A 18 -16.58 -9.05 5.80
CA GLY A 18 -15.58 -9.63 4.91
C GLY A 18 -15.71 -9.16 3.45
N ASP A 19 -16.61 -8.21 3.17
CA ASP A 19 -16.76 -7.66 1.82
C ASP A 19 -15.63 -6.66 1.53
N ALA A 20 -15.12 -6.69 0.30
CA ALA A 20 -14.09 -5.77 -0.16
C ALA A 20 -14.73 -4.49 -0.72
N ARG A 21 -14.40 -3.35 -0.12
CA ARG A 21 -14.84 -2.01 -0.54
C ARG A 21 -13.70 -1.30 -1.25
N PHE A 22 -13.95 -0.90 -2.50
CA PHE A 22 -12.99 -0.21 -3.36
C PHE A 22 -13.42 1.24 -3.53
N ARG A 23 -12.50 2.19 -3.33
CA ARG A 23 -12.78 3.61 -3.47
C ARG A 23 -11.68 4.35 -4.22
N ILE A 24 -12.10 5.15 -5.20
CA ILE A 24 -11.24 6.07 -5.93
C ILE A 24 -11.87 7.47 -5.94
N TRP A 25 -11.03 8.50 -5.83
CA TRP A 25 -11.45 9.87 -6.13
C TRP A 25 -10.99 10.22 -7.55
N ALA A 26 -11.96 10.42 -8.44
CA ALA A 26 -11.77 10.68 -9.85
C ALA A 26 -12.74 11.78 -10.33
N PRO A 27 -12.61 13.03 -9.85
CA PRO A 27 -13.57 14.11 -10.13
C PRO A 27 -13.64 14.51 -11.61
N GLY A 28 -12.61 14.19 -12.40
CA GLY A 28 -12.57 14.43 -13.85
C GLY A 28 -13.05 13.24 -14.68
N SER A 29 -13.58 12.19 -14.04
CA SER A 29 -14.08 10.97 -14.68
C SER A 29 -15.57 10.83 -14.45
N ASP A 30 -16.32 10.50 -15.50
CA ASP A 30 -17.74 10.19 -15.43
C ASP A 30 -17.96 8.68 -15.29
N ALA A 31 -18.17 8.20 -14.07
CA ALA A 31 -18.43 6.77 -13.78
C ALA A 31 -17.29 5.81 -14.19
N PRO A 32 -16.14 5.83 -13.50
CA PRO A 32 -15.15 4.76 -13.65
C PRO A 32 -15.77 3.40 -13.25
N ARG A 33 -15.26 2.33 -13.85
CA ARG A 33 -15.60 0.94 -13.50
C ARG A 33 -14.45 0.31 -12.72
N LEU A 34 -14.75 -0.71 -11.95
CA LEU A 34 -13.77 -1.55 -11.27
C LEU A 34 -13.74 -2.91 -11.96
N VAL A 35 -12.55 -3.48 -12.14
CA VAL A 35 -12.38 -4.85 -12.63
C VAL A 35 -11.62 -5.64 -11.58
N ILE A 36 -12.15 -6.79 -11.16
CA ILE A 36 -11.50 -7.72 -10.21
C ILE A 36 -11.41 -9.08 -10.87
N ASN A 37 -10.20 -9.62 -11.05
CA ASN A 37 -9.96 -10.90 -11.74
C ASN A 37 -10.73 -11.03 -13.08
N GLY A 38 -10.86 -9.92 -13.82
CA GLY A 38 -11.56 -9.85 -15.10
C GLY A 38 -13.09 -9.68 -15.02
N ALA A 39 -13.69 -9.72 -13.83
CA ALA A 39 -15.10 -9.41 -13.63
C ALA A 39 -15.30 -7.90 -13.42
N GLU A 40 -16.26 -7.31 -14.13
CA GLU A 40 -16.54 -5.88 -14.06
C GLU A 40 -17.58 -5.54 -12.98
N TYR A 41 -17.36 -4.43 -12.30
CA TYR A 41 -18.22 -3.86 -11.27
C TYR A 41 -18.45 -2.37 -11.57
N GLU A 42 -19.73 -2.00 -11.66
CA GLU A 42 -20.13 -0.59 -11.70
C GLU A 42 -19.75 0.10 -10.37
N MET A 43 -19.17 1.30 -10.46
CA MET A 43 -18.89 2.10 -9.27
C MET A 43 -19.98 3.15 -9.07
N ARG A 44 -20.58 3.17 -7.87
CA ARG A 44 -21.57 4.16 -7.46
C ARG A 44 -20.88 5.48 -7.16
N SER A 45 -21.42 6.59 -7.68
CA SER A 45 -20.98 7.93 -7.27
C SER A 45 -21.42 8.23 -5.84
N GLU A 46 -20.45 8.64 -5.01
CA GLU A 46 -20.65 9.07 -3.62
C GLU A 46 -20.64 10.60 -3.49
N GLY A 47 -20.72 11.32 -4.61
CA GLY A 47 -20.59 12.77 -4.71
C GLY A 47 -19.16 13.28 -4.49
N ASN A 48 -18.92 14.54 -4.90
CA ASN A 48 -17.62 15.22 -4.80
C ASN A 48 -16.47 14.48 -5.49
N GLY A 49 -16.75 13.79 -6.59
CA GLY A 49 -15.76 13.05 -7.40
C GLY A 49 -15.37 11.68 -6.85
N TRP A 50 -15.99 11.21 -5.77
CA TRP A 50 -15.73 9.87 -5.22
C TRP A 50 -16.61 8.82 -5.87
N TYR A 51 -16.02 7.64 -6.06
CA TYR A 51 -16.69 6.45 -6.55
C TYR A 51 -16.39 5.26 -5.64
N GLU A 52 -17.39 4.39 -5.47
CA GLU A 52 -17.32 3.21 -4.61
C GLU A 52 -17.91 1.98 -5.30
N ALA A 53 -17.24 0.83 -5.15
CA ALA A 53 -17.83 -0.48 -5.42
C ALA A 53 -17.60 -1.41 -4.21
N VAL A 54 -18.53 -2.34 -4.00
CA VAL A 54 -18.42 -3.38 -2.98
C VAL A 54 -18.50 -4.73 -3.69
N ALA A 55 -17.55 -5.61 -3.41
CA ALA A 55 -17.49 -6.95 -3.94
C ALA A 55 -17.43 -7.96 -2.78
N ALA A 56 -18.36 -8.91 -2.79
CA ALA A 56 -18.33 -10.08 -1.92
C ALA A 56 -17.40 -11.15 -2.50
N ASP A 57 -16.99 -12.11 -1.65
CA ASP A 57 -16.21 -13.28 -2.03
C ASP A 57 -14.84 -12.94 -2.70
N VAL A 58 -14.24 -11.82 -2.31
CA VAL A 58 -12.90 -11.42 -2.73
C VAL A 58 -11.90 -11.68 -1.60
N SER A 59 -10.71 -12.18 -1.93
CA SER A 59 -9.64 -12.46 -0.97
C SER A 59 -8.36 -11.70 -1.31
N GLY A 60 -7.41 -11.69 -0.38
CA GLY A 60 -6.03 -11.33 -0.67
C GLY A 60 -5.47 -12.12 -1.88
N GLY A 61 -4.61 -11.48 -2.66
CA GLY A 61 -4.03 -11.99 -3.89
C GLY A 61 -4.85 -11.72 -5.15
N ALA A 62 -6.12 -11.30 -5.04
CA ALA A 62 -6.91 -10.96 -6.23
C ALA A 62 -6.34 -9.71 -6.92
N SER A 63 -6.30 -9.75 -8.25
CA SER A 63 -5.89 -8.63 -9.08
C SER A 63 -7.08 -7.71 -9.35
N TYR A 64 -6.86 -6.39 -9.29
CA TYR A 64 -7.87 -5.39 -9.62
C TYR A 64 -7.27 -4.15 -10.29
N HIS A 65 -8.10 -3.45 -11.05
CA HIS A 65 -7.77 -2.14 -11.64
C HIS A 65 -9.04 -1.34 -11.89
N TYR A 66 -8.89 -0.03 -12.14
CA TYR A 66 -10.01 0.82 -12.53
C TYR A 66 -10.01 1.02 -14.05
N VAL A 67 -11.19 1.13 -14.64
CA VAL A 67 -11.36 1.45 -16.07
C VAL A 67 -12.07 2.79 -16.20
N LEU A 68 -11.41 3.74 -16.85
CA LEU A 68 -11.95 5.06 -17.11
C LEU A 68 -12.94 5.04 -18.29
N PRO A 69 -13.77 6.09 -18.47
CA PRO A 69 -14.80 6.12 -19.52
C PRO A 69 -14.26 6.07 -20.95
N ASP A 70 -13.00 6.46 -21.14
CA ASP A 70 -12.30 6.35 -22.43
C ASP A 70 -11.67 4.96 -22.67
N GLY A 71 -11.90 4.01 -21.77
CA GLY A 71 -11.43 2.64 -21.85
C GLY A 71 -10.02 2.42 -21.32
N ARG A 72 -9.33 3.46 -20.80
CA ARG A 72 -8.04 3.28 -20.17
C ARG A 72 -8.16 2.48 -18.87
N GLU A 73 -7.33 1.46 -18.74
CA GLU A 73 -7.11 0.72 -17.50
C GLU A 73 -6.02 1.43 -16.71
N ILE A 74 -6.26 1.68 -15.42
CA ILE A 74 -5.30 2.31 -14.51
C ILE A 74 -5.17 1.48 -13.23
N PRO A 75 -3.97 1.39 -12.64
CA PRO A 75 -3.80 0.85 -11.30
C PRO A 75 -4.55 1.70 -10.28
N ASP A 76 -4.71 1.16 -9.07
CA ASP A 76 -5.13 1.93 -7.93
C ASP A 76 -4.03 2.91 -7.50
N PRO A 77 -4.26 4.24 -7.49
CA PRO A 77 -3.30 5.21 -6.97
C PRO A 77 -2.99 5.01 -5.48
N ALA A 78 -3.83 4.27 -4.75
CA ALA A 78 -3.62 3.89 -3.36
C ALA A 78 -3.34 2.39 -3.20
N SER A 79 -2.77 1.76 -4.24
CA SER A 79 -2.42 0.34 -4.23
C SER A 79 -1.53 -0.03 -3.04
N HIS A 80 -1.83 -1.18 -2.42
CA HIS A 80 -0.96 -1.76 -1.40
C HIS A 80 0.13 -2.66 -2.01
N TRP A 81 -0.02 -3.11 -3.26
CA TRP A 81 0.95 -3.95 -3.95
C TRP A 81 0.78 -3.91 -5.47
N GLN A 82 1.89 -3.74 -6.18
CA GLN A 82 1.96 -3.71 -7.64
C GLN A 82 2.78 -4.90 -8.17
N GLU A 83 2.22 -6.11 -8.10
CA GLU A 83 2.93 -7.33 -8.51
C GLU A 83 3.32 -7.31 -9.99
N GLY A 84 2.44 -6.79 -10.85
CA GLY A 84 2.65 -6.66 -12.29
C GLY A 84 3.44 -5.43 -12.73
N GLY A 85 4.03 -4.68 -11.79
CA GLY A 85 4.69 -3.40 -12.05
C GLY A 85 3.74 -2.20 -12.00
N LEU A 86 4.30 -0.99 -12.18
CA LEU A 86 3.58 0.28 -11.97
C LEU A 86 2.33 0.43 -12.84
N ASP A 87 2.40 0.05 -14.11
CA ASP A 87 1.29 0.18 -15.05
C ASP A 87 0.32 -1.01 -15.00
N GLY A 88 0.67 -2.04 -14.23
CA GLY A 88 -0.12 -3.26 -14.11
C GLY A 88 -1.27 -3.14 -13.10
N PRO A 89 -2.20 -4.11 -13.11
CA PRO A 89 -3.23 -4.19 -12.08
C PRO A 89 -2.65 -4.24 -10.67
N SER A 90 -3.35 -3.61 -9.74
CA SER A 90 -3.08 -3.70 -8.31
C SER A 90 -3.47 -5.05 -7.75
N THR A 91 -2.83 -5.46 -6.66
CA THR A 91 -3.12 -6.71 -5.97
C THR A 91 -3.64 -6.43 -4.58
N ILE A 92 -4.73 -7.09 -4.20
CA ILE A 92 -5.30 -6.97 -2.86
C ILE A 92 -4.34 -7.65 -1.87
N ILE A 93 -3.94 -6.93 -0.83
CA ILE A 93 -3.12 -7.46 0.25
C ILE A 93 -3.97 -7.74 1.48
N ASP A 94 -3.81 -8.93 2.03
CA ASP A 94 -4.28 -9.25 3.37
C ASP A 94 -3.26 -8.73 4.40
N HIS A 95 -3.75 -8.02 5.40
CA HIS A 95 -2.94 -7.40 6.44
C HIS A 95 -2.92 -8.22 7.75
N ASP A 96 -3.39 -9.47 7.74
CA ASP A 96 -3.38 -10.41 8.88
C ASP A 96 -1.99 -10.98 9.22
N PHE A 97 -0.98 -10.11 9.33
CA PHE A 97 0.36 -10.53 9.75
C PHE A 97 0.37 -10.81 11.25
N SER A 98 0.78 -12.02 11.65
CA SER A 98 0.95 -12.40 13.06
C SER A 98 2.18 -11.72 13.69
N TRP A 99 1.98 -10.54 14.27
CA TRP A 99 3.03 -9.77 14.92
C TRP A 99 3.60 -10.49 16.15
N GLN A 100 4.93 -10.56 16.26
CA GLN A 100 5.59 -11.22 17.40
C GLN A 100 5.90 -10.27 18.57
N HIS A 101 5.85 -8.96 18.34
CA HIS A 101 6.30 -7.93 19.27
C HIS A 101 5.20 -6.90 19.59
N GLU A 102 4.00 -7.38 19.91
CA GLU A 102 2.80 -6.53 20.13
C GLU A 102 2.92 -5.56 21.32
N ASN A 103 3.83 -5.86 22.27
CA ASN A 103 4.05 -5.03 23.46
C ASN A 103 5.13 -3.95 23.26
N TRP A 104 5.72 -3.83 22.06
CA TRP A 104 6.71 -2.80 21.78
C TRP A 104 6.04 -1.42 21.68
N THR A 105 6.49 -0.47 22.50
CA THR A 105 5.91 0.89 22.58
C THR A 105 6.82 1.98 22.00
N GLY A 106 7.91 1.58 21.33
CA GLY A 106 8.94 2.50 20.84
C GLY A 106 10.00 2.84 21.89
N ARG A 107 10.90 3.77 21.53
CA ARG A 107 11.95 4.31 22.42
C ARG A 107 11.78 5.83 22.54
N PRO A 108 12.18 6.46 23.65
CA PRO A 108 12.20 7.91 23.77
C PRO A 108 13.10 8.55 22.69
N TRP A 109 12.64 9.65 22.10
CA TRP A 109 13.36 10.32 21.01
C TRP A 109 14.79 10.77 21.39
N HIS A 110 15.01 11.18 22.64
CA HIS A 110 16.33 11.61 23.10
C HIS A 110 17.36 10.46 23.17
N GLU A 111 16.93 9.21 23.02
CA GLU A 111 17.81 8.04 22.93
C GLU A 111 18.11 7.62 21.47
N ALA A 112 17.64 8.40 20.48
CA ALA A 112 17.78 8.09 19.07
C ALA A 112 19.25 8.20 18.61
N VAL A 113 19.77 7.10 18.10
CA VAL A 113 21.01 7.00 17.33
C VAL A 113 20.60 6.37 16.01
N ILE A 114 20.46 7.23 15.00
CA ILE A 114 19.84 6.89 13.72
C ILE A 114 20.90 6.31 12.78
N TYR A 115 20.55 5.20 12.13
CA TYR A 115 21.32 4.62 11.04
C TYR A 115 20.42 4.50 9.80
N GLU A 116 20.71 5.30 8.79
CA GLU A 116 19.97 5.27 7.53
C GLU A 116 20.39 4.06 6.68
N ILE A 117 19.41 3.33 6.12
CA ILE A 117 19.64 2.21 5.22
C ILE A 117 18.86 2.35 3.92
N HIS A 118 19.53 1.98 2.83
CA HIS A 118 18.90 1.70 1.54
C HIS A 118 18.79 0.19 1.36
N ILE A 119 17.57 -0.36 1.32
CA ILE A 119 17.36 -1.83 1.29
C ILE A 119 18.09 -2.48 0.11
N GLY A 120 18.02 -1.87 -1.07
CA GLY A 120 18.63 -2.41 -2.30
C GLY A 120 20.16 -2.43 -2.34
N THR A 121 20.85 -1.81 -1.37
CA THR A 121 22.33 -1.76 -1.33
C THR A 121 22.92 -2.09 0.04
N PHE A 122 22.11 -2.18 1.09
CA PHE A 122 22.57 -2.49 2.45
C PHE A 122 23.12 -3.93 2.57
N THR A 123 22.67 -4.83 1.71
CA THR A 123 23.16 -6.20 1.57
C THR A 123 23.34 -6.53 0.09
N GLU A 124 24.12 -7.57 -0.21
CA GLU A 124 24.34 -8.02 -1.59
C GLU A 124 23.02 -8.47 -2.26
N GLU A 125 22.14 -9.10 -1.48
CA GLU A 125 20.84 -9.57 -1.95
C GLU A 125 19.83 -8.42 -2.14
N GLY A 126 20.00 -7.29 -1.46
CA GLY A 126 19.14 -6.12 -1.63
C GLY A 126 17.69 -6.29 -1.16
N THR A 127 17.43 -7.09 -0.12
CA THR A 127 16.06 -7.42 0.35
C THR A 127 15.86 -7.18 1.85
N PHE A 128 14.60 -7.03 2.28
CA PHE A 128 14.25 -6.95 3.70
C PHE A 128 14.71 -8.18 4.49
N ARG A 129 14.58 -9.39 3.93
CA ARG A 129 15.02 -10.65 4.57
C ARG A 129 16.53 -10.71 4.78
N ALA A 130 17.32 -10.14 3.88
CA ALA A 130 18.76 -10.05 4.06
C ALA A 130 19.15 -8.96 5.06
N ALA A 131 18.46 -7.82 5.03
CA ALA A 131 18.64 -6.73 5.99
C ALA A 131 18.31 -7.16 7.43
N GLU A 132 17.25 -7.96 7.62
CA GLU A 132 16.83 -8.54 8.91
C GLU A 132 18.00 -9.25 9.62
N LYS A 133 18.83 -9.99 8.88
CA LYS A 133 20.00 -10.72 9.41
C LYS A 133 21.12 -9.81 9.92
N LYS A 134 21.06 -8.50 9.67
CA LYS A 134 22.05 -7.51 10.15
C LYS A 134 21.60 -6.77 11.40
N LEU A 135 20.34 -6.91 11.81
CA LEU A 135 19.75 -6.14 12.91
C LEU A 135 20.47 -6.37 14.25
N GLU A 136 20.86 -7.61 14.55
CA GLU A 136 21.60 -7.94 15.78
C GLU A 136 22.91 -7.14 15.88
N ARG A 137 23.68 -7.11 14.80
CA ARG A 137 24.94 -6.34 14.74
C ARG A 137 24.72 -4.83 14.88
N LEU A 138 23.65 -4.29 14.30
CA LEU A 138 23.32 -2.86 14.46
C LEU A 138 22.98 -2.53 15.91
N ALA A 139 22.24 -3.41 16.58
CA ALA A 139 21.94 -3.27 18.00
C ALA A 139 23.21 -3.34 18.87
N GLU A 140 24.13 -4.28 18.59
CA GLU A 140 25.43 -4.37 19.27
C GLU A 140 26.30 -3.11 19.08
N LEU A 141 26.22 -2.47 17.91
CA LEU A 141 26.90 -1.22 17.63
C LEU A 141 26.32 -0.03 18.44
N GLY A 142 25.13 -0.19 19.02
CA GLY A 142 24.42 0.85 19.76
C GLY A 142 23.50 1.72 18.90
N ILE A 143 23.17 1.28 17.67
CA ILE A 143 22.13 1.91 16.87
C ILE A 143 20.77 1.64 17.50
N THR A 144 19.90 2.64 17.54
CA THR A 144 18.61 2.54 18.21
C THR A 144 17.42 2.87 17.34
N VAL A 145 17.66 3.47 16.16
CA VAL A 145 16.65 3.75 15.14
C VAL A 145 17.25 3.40 13.78
N ILE A 146 16.49 2.67 12.99
CA ILE A 146 16.79 2.44 11.56
C ILE A 146 15.92 3.41 10.77
N GLU A 147 16.55 4.27 9.98
CA GLU A 147 15.85 5.12 9.02
C GLU A 147 15.89 4.42 7.66
N VAL A 148 14.75 3.91 7.21
CA VAL A 148 14.68 3.21 5.92
C VAL A 148 14.37 4.24 4.84
N MET A 149 15.22 4.31 3.80
CA MET A 149 14.95 5.13 2.62
C MET A 149 13.62 4.73 1.94
N PRO A 150 12.99 5.60 1.13
CA PRO A 150 11.63 5.38 0.65
C PRO A 150 11.42 4.05 -0.07
N LEU A 151 10.24 3.46 0.16
CA LEU A 151 9.85 2.12 -0.31
C LEU A 151 8.65 2.12 -1.26
N ALA A 152 8.08 3.29 -1.55
CA ALA A 152 6.99 3.41 -2.52
C ALA A 152 7.44 2.89 -3.89
N SER A 153 6.54 2.22 -4.62
CA SER A 153 6.85 1.65 -5.93
C SER A 153 7.31 2.74 -6.90
N PHE A 154 8.34 2.44 -7.70
CA PHE A 154 8.89 3.35 -8.71
C PHE A 154 9.22 2.59 -9.99
N GLN A 155 9.59 3.30 -11.05
CA GLN A 155 9.87 2.68 -12.35
C GLN A 155 11.22 1.96 -12.33
N GLY A 156 11.22 0.68 -12.72
CA GLY A 156 12.41 -0.16 -12.80
C GLY A 156 12.76 -0.85 -11.49
N ASP A 157 13.84 -1.64 -11.49
CA ASP A 157 14.15 -2.56 -10.38
C ASP A 157 15.12 -1.99 -9.34
N ARG A 158 15.68 -0.79 -9.59
CA ARG A 158 16.66 -0.13 -8.71
C ARG A 158 16.53 1.38 -8.77
N GLY A 159 16.46 2.02 -7.60
CA GLY A 159 16.39 3.46 -7.42
C GLY A 159 16.46 3.79 -5.93
N TRP A 160 16.73 5.05 -5.59
CA TRP A 160 16.79 5.48 -4.18
C TRP A 160 15.40 5.59 -3.52
N GLY A 161 14.32 5.46 -4.29
CA GLY A 161 12.94 5.47 -3.82
C GLY A 161 12.24 6.83 -3.88
N TYR A 162 12.96 7.93 -4.15
CA TYR A 162 12.36 9.27 -4.24
C TYR A 162 11.55 9.51 -5.54
N ASP A 163 11.67 8.61 -6.51
CA ASP A 163 10.84 8.57 -7.73
C ASP A 163 9.55 7.76 -7.54
N GLY A 164 9.19 7.45 -6.28
CA GLY A 164 7.98 6.70 -5.94
C GLY A 164 6.70 7.40 -6.40
N VAL A 165 5.76 6.61 -6.90
CA VAL A 165 4.45 7.04 -7.42
C VAL A 165 3.29 6.31 -6.77
#